data_AF-A0A0N0UZW5-F1
#
_entry.id   AF-A0A0N0UZW5-F1
#
_cell.length_a   1.000
_cell.length_b   1.000
_cell.length_c   1.000
_cell.angle_alpha   90.00
_cell.angle_beta   90.00
_cell.angle_gamma   90.00
#
_symmetry.space_group_name_H-M   'P 1'
#
loop_
_entity.id
_entity.type
_entity.pdbx_description
1 polymer ?
#
loop_
_entity_poly.entity_id
_entity_poly.type
_entity_poly.pdbx_seq_one_letter_code
_entity_poly.pdbx_strand_id
1 'polypeptide(L)'
;MTTQHIYNHKSAFINREKELTHLNHWINSEPGDILFIYGPKSSGKTTLLIKFIETYLHKQTFNIKLFNLRKILITNYLDFIQAFFETDYSKSTKDVKKKREYNLKLFKLSKEVKRSLENKTLDPFIVMEKELIKLSNKGKRPVIIIDELQ
;
A
#
# COMPACT_ATOMS: atom_id res chain seq x y z
N MET A 1 13.46 26.04 -6.07
CA MET A 1 12.07 25.65 -5.77
C MET A 1 11.52 24.97 -7.02
N THR A 2 11.14 23.69 -6.97
CA THR A 2 10.56 23.00 -8.14
C THR A 2 9.07 23.31 -8.20
N THR A 3 8.66 24.16 -9.14
CA THR A 3 7.27 24.42 -9.48
C THR A 3 6.63 23.12 -9.97
N GLN A 4 5.69 22.57 -9.19
CA GLN A 4 4.86 21.45 -9.63
C GLN A 4 3.99 21.93 -10.80
N HIS A 5 4.11 21.29 -11.96
CA HIS A 5 3.27 21.58 -13.11
C HIS A 5 1.81 21.23 -12.77
N ILE A 6 0.93 22.23 -12.71
CA ILE A 6 -0.49 22.02 -12.46
C ILE A 6 -1.17 21.73 -13.80
N TYR A 7 -1.78 20.55 -13.93
CA TYR A 7 -2.56 20.20 -15.09
C TYR A 7 -3.93 20.90 -15.05
N ASN A 8 -4.22 21.69 -16.07
CA ASN A 8 -5.51 22.40 -16.21
C ASN A 8 -6.65 21.49 -16.66
N HIS A 9 -6.34 20.33 -17.22
CA HIS A 9 -7.33 19.34 -17.66
C HIS A 9 -7.13 18.04 -16.87
N LYS A 10 -8.04 17.76 -15.93
CA LYS A 10 -8.08 16.49 -15.20
C LYS A 10 -9.17 15.62 -15.80
N SER A 11 -8.84 14.37 -16.11
CA SER A 11 -9.86 13.42 -16.57
C SER A 11 -10.94 13.26 -15.50
N ALA A 12 -12.21 13.34 -15.91
CA ALA A 12 -13.32 13.22 -15.00
C ALA A 12 -13.49 11.76 -14.55
N PHE A 13 -13.75 11.56 -13.26
CA PHE A 13 -14.10 10.25 -12.70
C PHE A 13 -15.62 10.12 -12.68
N ILE A 14 -16.18 9.48 -13.73
CA ILE A 14 -17.63 9.45 -14.01
C ILE A 14 -18.16 8.01 -13.89
N ASN A 15 -19.43 7.86 -13.47
CA ASN A 15 -20.19 6.59 -13.48
C ASN A 15 -19.52 5.45 -12.70
N ARG A 16 -18.99 5.73 -11.50
CA ARG A 16 -18.36 4.74 -10.60
C ARG A 16 -18.90 4.76 -9.18
N GLU A 17 -20.05 5.41 -8.99
CA GLU A 17 -20.69 5.59 -7.69
C GLU A 17 -21.06 4.24 -7.07
N LYS A 18 -21.62 3.33 -7.87
CA LYS A 18 -21.99 1.98 -7.41
C LYS A 18 -20.78 1.21 -6.87
N GLU A 19 -19.65 1.23 -7.59
CA GLU A 19 -18.43 0.57 -7.14
C GLU A 19 -17.84 1.23 -5.90
N LEU A 20 -17.85 2.57 -5.80
CA LEU A 20 -17.41 3.27 -4.59
C LEU A 20 -18.29 2.92 -3.38
N THR A 21 -19.60 2.90 -3.55
CA THR A 21 -20.55 2.51 -2.49
C THR A 21 -20.31 1.07 -2.06
N HIS A 22 -20.07 0.15 -3.00
CA HIS A 22 -19.75 -1.23 -2.68
C HIS A 22 -18.44 -1.36 -1.88
N LEU A 23 -17.37 -0.68 -2.31
CA LEU A 23 -16.09 -0.66 -1.59
C LEU A 23 -16.24 -0.05 -0.18
N ASN A 24 -17.03 1.01 -0.06
CA ASN A 24 -17.32 1.64 1.23
C ASN A 24 -18.14 0.72 2.14
N HIS A 25 -19.11 -0.03 1.62
CA HIS A 25 -19.81 -1.01 2.42
C HIS A 25 -18.86 -2.13 2.88
N TRP A 26 -18.13 -2.72 1.94
CA TRP A 26 -17.20 -3.82 2.21
C TRP A 26 -16.11 -3.46 3.24
N ILE A 27 -15.52 -2.26 3.15
CA ILE A 27 -14.49 -1.85 4.12
C ILE A 27 -15.05 -1.60 5.52
N ASN A 28 -16.35 -1.35 5.66
CA ASN A 28 -17.00 -1.16 6.95
C ASN A 28 -17.54 -2.49 7.53
N SER A 29 -17.58 -3.56 6.75
CA SER A 29 -17.88 -4.91 7.22
C SER A 29 -16.71 -5.51 8.02
N GLU A 30 -17.01 -6.55 8.79
CA GLU A 30 -16.02 -7.38 9.47
C GLU A 30 -15.08 -8.03 8.43
N PRO A 31 -13.75 -8.01 8.63
CA PRO A 31 -12.82 -8.68 7.72
C PRO A 31 -13.04 -10.20 7.75
N GLY A 32 -13.60 -10.76 6.67
CA GLY A 32 -13.73 -12.22 6.47
C GLY A 32 -13.17 -12.71 5.14
N ASP A 33 -13.10 -11.83 4.13
CA ASP A 33 -12.79 -12.20 2.75
C ASP A 33 -11.68 -11.33 2.15
N ILE A 34 -11.00 -11.88 1.13
CA ILE A 34 -10.10 -11.13 0.26
C ILE A 34 -10.91 -10.60 -0.93
N LEU A 35 -10.95 -9.27 -1.11
CA LEU A 35 -11.64 -8.65 -2.23
C LEU A 35 -10.75 -8.60 -3.48
N PHE A 36 -11.20 -9.23 -4.56
CA PHE A 36 -10.59 -9.13 -5.88
C PHE A 36 -11.33 -8.12 -6.75
N ILE A 37 -10.63 -7.11 -7.25
CA ILE A 37 -11.15 -6.16 -8.24
C ILE A 37 -10.53 -6.48 -9.60
N TYR A 38 -11.34 -6.99 -10.52
CA TYR A 38 -10.91 -7.42 -11.85
C TYR A 38 -11.66 -6.67 -12.97
N GLY A 39 -11.18 -6.85 -14.20
CA GLY A 39 -11.75 -6.24 -15.40
C GLY A 39 -10.69 -5.92 -16.45
N PRO A 40 -11.08 -5.46 -17.65
CA PRO A 40 -10.16 -5.25 -18.77
C PRO A 40 -8.99 -4.32 -18.43
N LYS A 41 -7.86 -4.48 -19.14
CA LYS A 41 -6.74 -3.53 -19.03
C LYS A 41 -7.25 -2.12 -19.35
N SER A 42 -6.77 -1.14 -18.59
CA SER A 42 -7.19 0.27 -18.73
C SER A 42 -8.67 0.56 -18.41
N SER A 43 -9.39 -0.35 -17.76
CA SER A 43 -10.77 -0.10 -17.29
C SER A 43 -10.86 0.81 -16.05
N GLY A 44 -9.77 1.45 -15.61
CA GLY A 44 -9.80 2.40 -14.49
C GLY A 44 -9.83 1.80 -13.08
N LYS A 45 -9.53 0.50 -12.90
CA LYS A 45 -9.50 -0.17 -11.57
C LYS A 45 -8.58 0.52 -10.57
N THR A 46 -7.35 0.82 -10.97
CA THR A 46 -6.39 1.54 -10.13
C THR A 46 -6.89 2.94 -9.78
N THR A 47 -7.53 3.64 -10.74
CA THR A 47 -8.14 4.96 -10.51
C THR A 47 -9.28 4.88 -9.50
N LEU A 48 -10.14 3.86 -9.60
CA LEU A 48 -11.21 3.58 -8.64
C LEU A 48 -10.65 3.36 -7.22
N LEU A 49 -9.62 2.52 -7.08
CA LEU A 49 -8.96 2.26 -5.80
C LEU A 49 -8.34 3.53 -5.19
N ILE A 50 -7.63 4.33 -6.00
CA ILE A 50 -7.06 5.61 -5.54
C ILE A 50 -8.17 6.54 -5.06
N LYS A 51 -9.24 6.68 -5.85
CA LYS A 51 -10.37 7.54 -5.50
C LYS A 51 -11.08 7.07 -4.22
N PHE A 52 -11.25 5.77 -4.06
CA PHE A 52 -11.78 5.15 -2.84
C PHE A 52 -10.90 5.45 -1.62
N ILE A 53 -9.58 5.31 -1.75
CA ILE A 53 -8.62 5.62 -0.68
C ILE A 53 -8.72 7.09 -0.27
N GLU A 54 -8.72 8.00 -1.24
CA GLU A 54 -8.77 9.44 -0.98
C GLU A 54 -10.09 9.87 -0.33
N THR A 55 -11.19 9.22 -0.70
CA THR A 55 -12.54 9.60 -0.26
C THR A 55 -12.90 9.00 1.10
N TYR A 56 -12.58 7.73 1.35
CA TYR A 56 -13.10 6.99 2.51
C TYR A 56 -12.03 6.53 3.52
N LEU A 57 -10.77 6.33 3.11
CA LEU A 57 -9.73 5.73 3.96
C LEU A 57 -8.90 6.80 4.68
N HIS A 58 -9.51 7.48 5.67
CA HIS A 58 -8.83 8.50 6.46
C HIS A 58 -7.61 7.96 7.24
N LYS A 59 -6.48 8.68 7.19
CA LYS A 59 -5.18 8.27 7.79
C LYS A 59 -5.19 8.11 9.32
N GLN A 60 -6.20 8.67 9.98
CA GLN A 60 -6.39 8.58 11.43
C GLN A 60 -6.83 7.16 11.81
N THR A 61 -7.83 6.63 11.09
CA THR A 61 -8.43 5.32 11.30
C THR A 61 -7.68 4.21 10.58
N PHE A 62 -7.19 4.46 9.36
CA PHE A 62 -6.65 3.41 8.50
C PHE A 62 -5.12 3.50 8.32
N ASN A 63 -4.46 2.35 8.38
CA ASN A 63 -3.09 2.17 7.90
C ASN A 63 -3.11 1.31 6.64
N ILE A 64 -3.34 1.94 5.51
CA ILE A 64 -3.32 1.22 4.23
C ILE A 64 -1.86 0.84 3.90
N LYS A 65 -1.62 -0.23 3.13
CA LYS A 65 -0.34 -0.69 2.58
C LYS A 65 -0.57 -0.96 1.09
N LEU A 66 0.01 -0.17 0.17
CA LEU A 66 -0.29 -0.26 -1.26
C LEU A 66 0.93 -0.79 -2.01
N PHE A 67 0.83 -2.00 -2.55
CA PHE A 67 1.88 -2.64 -3.34
C PHE A 67 1.49 -2.59 -4.81
N ASN A 68 2.24 -1.87 -5.64
CA ASN A 68 2.02 -1.83 -7.09
C ASN A 68 3.04 -2.74 -7.77
N LEU A 69 2.61 -3.95 -8.12
CA LEU A 69 3.49 -4.97 -8.68
C LEU A 69 3.74 -4.77 -10.19
N ARG A 70 2.99 -3.89 -10.89
CA ARG A 70 3.24 -3.59 -12.32
C ARG A 70 4.66 -3.10 -12.59
N LYS A 71 5.29 -2.48 -11.61
CA LYS A 71 6.62 -1.87 -11.71
C LYS A 71 7.74 -2.77 -11.17
N ILE A 72 7.38 -3.90 -10.57
CA ILE A 72 8.31 -4.74 -9.83
C ILE A 72 8.17 -6.16 -10.35
N LEU A 73 9.21 -6.64 -11.02
CA LEU A 73 9.32 -8.04 -11.38
C LEU A 73 9.76 -8.82 -10.14
N ILE A 74 8.89 -9.70 -9.63
CA ILE A 74 9.20 -10.56 -8.48
C ILE A 74 9.47 -11.97 -9.01
N THR A 75 10.74 -12.35 -9.11
CA THR A 75 11.14 -13.67 -9.63
C THR A 75 11.63 -14.61 -8.55
N ASN A 76 12.07 -14.06 -7.41
CA ASN A 76 12.67 -14.82 -6.34
C ASN A 76 12.34 -14.23 -4.96
N TYR A 77 12.75 -14.96 -3.93
CA TYR A 77 12.50 -14.58 -2.54
C TYR A 77 13.14 -13.23 -2.15
N LEU A 78 14.34 -12.92 -2.65
CA LEU A 78 15.00 -11.63 -2.34
C LEU A 78 14.27 -10.47 -3.00
N ASP A 79 13.78 -10.63 -4.23
CA ASP A 79 12.95 -9.64 -4.91
C ASP A 79 11.67 -9.35 -4.09
N PHE A 80 11.04 -10.40 -3.57
CA PHE A 80 9.89 -10.27 -2.68
C PHE A 80 10.25 -9.48 -1.41
N ILE A 81 11.36 -9.81 -0.73
CA ILE A 81 11.79 -9.07 0.46
C ILE A 81 12.04 -7.58 0.13
N GLN A 82 12.65 -7.28 -1.01
CA GLN A 82 12.89 -5.91 -1.45
C GLN A 82 11.60 -5.17 -1.85
N ALA A 83 10.63 -5.88 -2.43
CA ALA A 83 9.35 -5.32 -2.87
C ALA A 83 8.39 -5.01 -1.73
N PHE A 84 8.46 -5.75 -0.61
CA PHE A 84 7.53 -5.62 0.51
C PHE A 84 8.13 -4.90 1.74
N PHE A 85 9.46 -4.90 1.91
CA PHE A 85 10.13 -4.38 3.10
C PHE A 85 11.15 -3.28 2.81
N GLU A 86 11.05 -2.16 3.55
CA GLU A 86 12.01 -1.05 3.52
C GLU A 86 12.80 -1.00 4.83
N THR A 87 14.10 -0.69 4.71
CA THR A 87 14.92 -0.41 5.89
C THR A 87 14.55 0.97 6.45
N ASP A 88 14.27 1.06 7.75
CA ASP A 88 14.03 2.37 8.38
C ASP A 88 15.35 3.17 8.49
N TYR A 89 15.55 4.13 7.58
CA TYR A 89 16.68 5.07 7.59
C TYR A 89 16.46 6.28 8.53
N SER A 90 15.57 6.20 9.52
CA SER A 90 15.22 7.32 10.40
C SER A 90 16.38 7.88 11.25
N LYS A 91 17.56 7.26 11.21
CA LYS A 91 18.81 7.75 11.83
C LYS A 91 19.75 8.52 10.87
N SER A 92 19.46 8.63 9.56
CA SER A 92 20.31 9.38 8.61
C SER A 92 19.59 10.59 8.01
N THR A 93 20.31 11.71 7.95
CA THR A 93 19.87 13.11 7.92
C THR A 93 19.14 13.58 6.65
N LYS A 94 18.17 14.47 6.89
CA LYS A 94 17.72 15.65 6.10
C LYS A 94 17.13 15.53 4.68
N ASP A 95 17.35 14.48 3.89
CA ASP A 95 16.89 14.48 2.48
C ASP A 95 15.57 13.74 2.16
N VAL A 96 14.94 13.10 3.15
CA VAL A 96 13.84 12.14 2.93
C VAL A 96 12.45 12.81 2.79
N LYS A 97 12.34 14.15 2.88
CA LYS A 97 11.03 14.83 2.88
C LYS A 97 10.30 14.80 1.52
N LYS A 98 11.01 14.75 0.38
CA LYS A 98 10.38 14.76 -0.96
C LYS A 98 9.92 13.39 -1.48
N LYS A 99 10.47 12.28 -0.99
CA LYS A 99 10.03 10.91 -1.39
C LYS A 99 8.73 10.44 -0.72
N ARG A 100 8.25 11.18 0.30
CA ARG A 100 7.09 10.78 1.13
C ARG A 100 5.75 10.82 0.41
N GLU A 101 5.60 11.58 -0.67
CA GLU A 101 4.31 11.72 -1.37
C GLU A 101 3.95 10.51 -2.26
N TYR A 102 4.95 9.68 -2.62
CA TYR A 102 4.73 8.42 -3.34
C TYR A 102 5.12 7.16 -2.53
N ASN A 103 5.76 7.32 -1.35
CA ASN A 103 6.09 6.22 -0.42
C ASN A 103 4.86 5.78 0.40
N LEU A 104 3.79 5.40 -0.31
CA LEU A 104 2.67 4.68 0.25
C LEU A 104 3.10 3.21 0.48
N LYS A 105 3.90 3.00 1.54
CA LYS A 105 3.72 1.91 2.53
C LYS A 105 4.36 0.53 2.30
N LEU A 106 5.69 0.48 2.34
CA LEU A 106 6.43 -0.75 2.66
C LEU A 106 6.32 -1.10 4.15
N PHE A 107 6.61 -2.34 4.54
CA PHE A 107 6.84 -2.71 5.94
C PHE A 107 8.22 -2.19 6.36
N LYS A 108 8.24 -1.32 7.36
CA LYS A 108 9.45 -0.65 7.83
C LYS A 108 10.11 -1.50 8.91
N LEU A 109 11.33 -1.95 8.65
CA LEU A 109 12.05 -2.87 9.53
C LEU A 109 13.42 -2.31 9.95
N SER A 110 13.91 -2.80 11.08
CA SER A 110 15.31 -2.61 11.46
C SER A 110 16.22 -3.36 10.48
N LYS A 111 17.48 -2.92 10.38
CA LYS A 111 18.50 -3.57 9.55
C LYS A 111 18.70 -5.05 9.91
N GLU A 112 18.61 -5.38 11.19
CA GLU A 112 18.77 -6.74 11.71
C GLU A 112 17.65 -7.67 11.27
N VAL A 113 16.40 -7.22 11.37
CA VAL A 113 15.24 -8.01 10.93
C VAL A 113 15.28 -8.18 9.40
N LYS A 114 15.64 -7.14 8.65
CA LYS A 114 15.78 -7.25 7.19
C LYS A 114 16.87 -8.27 6.79
N ARG A 115 18.05 -8.24 7.43
CA ARG A 115 19.10 -9.24 7.19
C ARG A 115 18.65 -10.65 7.53
N SER A 116 17.89 -10.80 8.62
CA SER A 116 17.34 -12.10 9.03
C SER A 116 16.32 -12.63 8.01
N LEU A 117 15.49 -11.74 7.43
CA LEU A 117 14.61 -12.08 6.33
C LEU A 117 15.41 -12.50 5.09
N GLU A 118 16.41 -11.73 4.67
CA GLU A 118 17.28 -12.04 3.52
C GLU A 118 18.02 -13.38 3.68
N ASN A 119 18.47 -13.68 4.90
CA ASN A 119 19.12 -14.95 5.26
C ASN A 119 18.14 -16.11 5.50
N LYS A 120 16.83 -15.90 5.32
CA LYS A 120 15.76 -16.89 5.52
C LYS A 120 15.69 -17.46 6.95
N THR A 121 16.21 -16.74 7.94
CA THR A 121 16.13 -17.15 9.35
C THR A 121 14.83 -16.70 10.01
N LEU A 122 14.14 -15.71 9.42
CA LEU A 122 12.80 -15.26 9.81
C LEU A 122 11.85 -15.41 8.63
N ASP A 123 10.61 -15.80 8.95
CA ASP A 123 9.51 -15.83 7.98
C ASP A 123 8.95 -14.41 7.77
N PRO A 124 8.85 -13.91 6.52
CA PRO A 124 8.29 -12.59 6.24
C PRO A 124 6.84 -12.43 6.66
N PHE A 125 6.01 -13.47 6.57
CA PHE A 125 4.60 -13.41 6.97
C PHE A 125 4.44 -13.21 8.47
N ILE A 126 5.27 -13.88 9.28
CA ILE A 126 5.30 -13.65 10.74
C ILE A 126 5.66 -12.19 11.05
N VAL A 127 6.61 -11.62 10.31
CA VAL A 127 7.00 -10.22 10.48
C VAL A 127 5.87 -9.27 10.07
N MET A 128 5.19 -9.56 8.95
CA MET A 128 4.02 -8.80 8.50
C MET A 128 2.90 -8.84 9.54
N GLU A 129 2.54 -10.03 10.01
CA GLU A 129 1.49 -10.25 11.02
C GLU A 129 1.75 -9.43 12.28
N LYS A 130 2.96 -9.52 12.84
CA LYS A 130 3.35 -8.76 14.05
C LYS A 130 3.17 -7.25 13.86
N GLU A 131 3.55 -6.72 12.70
CA GLU A 131 3.37 -5.30 12.39
C GLU A 131 1.89 -4.93 12.21
N LEU A 132 1.07 -5.79 11.63
CA LEU A 132 -0.38 -5.57 11.48
C LEU A 132 -1.09 -5.57 12.85
N ILE A 133 -0.79 -6.54 13.72
CA ILE A 133 -1.32 -6.61 15.09
C ILE A 133 -0.94 -5.36 15.88
N LYS A 134 0.32 -4.93 15.79
CA LYS A 134 0.81 -3.70 16.44
C LYS A 134 0.09 -2.44 15.95
N LEU A 135 -0.33 -2.39 14.68
CA LEU A 135 -1.15 -1.29 14.16
C LEU A 135 -2.58 -1.36 14.71
N SER A 136 -3.16 -2.55 14.74
CA SER A 136 -4.50 -2.79 15.32
C SER A 136 -4.55 -2.36 16.79
N ASN A 137 -3.55 -2.76 17.59
CA ASN A 137 -3.43 -2.40 19.01
C ASN A 137 -3.26 -0.88 19.24
N LYS A 138 -2.88 -0.11 18.21
CA LYS A 138 -2.81 1.36 18.24
C LYS A 138 -4.12 2.02 17.79
N GLY A 139 -5.20 1.26 17.65
CA GLY A 139 -6.49 1.74 17.16
C GLY A 139 -6.51 2.03 15.66
N LYS A 140 -5.54 1.53 14.88
CA LYS A 140 -5.52 1.69 13.42
C LYS A 140 -5.91 0.40 12.73
N ARG A 141 -6.85 0.46 11.79
CA ARG A 141 -7.21 -0.67 10.92
C ARG A 141 -6.20 -0.79 9.77
N PRO A 142 -5.38 -1.85 9.73
CA PRO A 142 -4.50 -2.07 8.60
C PRO A 142 -5.29 -2.53 7.37
N VAL A 143 -4.90 -2.08 6.17
CA VAL A 143 -5.53 -2.47 4.90
C VAL A 143 -4.45 -2.72 3.87
N ILE A 144 -4.32 -3.95 3.38
CA ILE A 144 -3.34 -4.27 2.33
C ILE A 144 -4.05 -4.23 0.98
N ILE A 145 -3.47 -3.50 0.03
CA ILE A 145 -3.94 -3.40 -1.35
C ILE A 145 -2.78 -3.80 -2.24
N ILE A 146 -2.99 -4.82 -3.07
CA ILE A 146 -2.04 -5.31 -4.05
C ILE A 146 -2.62 -4.99 -5.43
N ASP A 147 -1.97 -4.12 -6.17
CA ASP A 147 -2.36 -3.75 -7.53
C ASP A 147 -1.52 -4.53 -8.53
N GLU A 148 -2.22 -5.34 -9.34
CA GLU A 148 -1.69 -6.38 -10.23
C GLU A 148 -1.19 -7.61 -9.47
N LEU A 149 -1.67 -8.79 -9.86
CA LEU A 149 -1.06 -10.08 -9.56
C LEU A 149 -0.48 -10.57 -10.89
N GLN A 150 0.84 -10.83 -10.92
CA GLN A 150 1.55 -11.34 -12.09
C GLN A 150 1.43 -12.85 -12.18
#